data_AF-A0A933X9C6-F1
#
_entry.id   AF-A0A933X9C6-F1
#
_cell.length_a   1.000
_cell.length_b   1.000
_cell.length_c   1.000
_cell.angle_alpha   90.00
_cell.angle_beta   90.00
_cell.angle_gamma   90.00
#
_symmetry.space_group_name_H-M   'P 1'
#
loop_
_entity.id
_entity.type
_entity.pdbx_description
1 polymer ?
#
loop_
_entity_poly.entity_id
_entity_poly.type
_entity_poly.pdbx_seq_one_letter_code
_entity_poly.pdbx_strand_id
1 'polypeptide(L)'
;MSTIPTDIYERVHEFAVALANTAQAEDDALHAALCLQLRAYYDEQASLGRSHPFLTEALADHTDDPAKAARLYELALDQARAVPDEPTHTKMISLAERLLELGQSEQAEPFLTDGRAEAVRRHDAIWVGESDSALQRLTT
;
A
#
# COMPACT_ATOMS: atom_id res chain seq x y z
N MET A 1 -4.12 0.53 18.88
CA MET A 1 -2.84 0.39 18.14
C MET A 1 -2.95 -0.88 17.34
N SER A 2 -2.81 -0.83 16.01
CA SER A 2 -2.74 -2.06 15.20
C SER A 2 -1.58 -2.91 15.71
N THR A 3 -1.88 -4.14 16.11
CA THR A 3 -0.86 -5.10 16.56
C THR A 3 -0.31 -5.84 15.35
N ILE A 4 0.54 -5.15 14.59
CA ILE A 4 1.38 -5.79 13.57
C ILE A 4 2.33 -6.76 14.29
N PRO A 5 2.45 -8.03 13.88
CA PRO A 5 3.45 -8.93 14.43
C PRO A 5 4.85 -8.31 14.30
N THR A 6 5.61 -8.28 15.40
CA THR A 6 6.89 -7.56 15.47
C THR A 6 7.88 -8.01 14.40
N ASP A 7 7.97 -9.32 14.15
CA ASP A 7 8.83 -9.88 13.10
C ASP A 7 8.40 -9.48 11.69
N ILE A 8 7.09 -9.40 11.43
CA ILE A 8 6.56 -8.89 10.16
C ILE A 8 6.88 -7.40 10.01
N TYR A 9 6.68 -6.62 11.07
CA TYR A 9 6.97 -5.19 11.06
C TYR A 9 8.44 -4.91 10.75
N GLU A 10 9.34 -5.55 11.51
CA GLU A 10 10.79 -5.39 11.35
C GLU A 10 11.22 -5.78 9.94
N ARG A 11 10.74 -6.92 9.44
CA ARG A 11 11.15 -7.41 8.11
C ARG A 11 10.64 -6.53 6.97
N VAL A 12 9.41 -6.04 7.05
CA VAL A 12 8.87 -5.09 6.06
C VAL A 12 9.60 -3.75 6.14
N HIS A 13 9.94 -3.28 7.34
CA HIS A 13 10.72 -2.05 7.51
C HIS A 13 12.12 -2.18 6.87
N GLU A 14 12.80 -3.31 7.05
CA GLU A 14 14.08 -3.61 6.37
C GLU A 14 13.94 -3.52 4.84
N PHE A 15 12.89 -4.14 4.28
CA PHE A 15 12.62 -4.06 2.84
C PHE A 15 12.37 -2.62 2.39
N ALA A 16 11.52 -1.87 3.09
CA ALA A 16 11.17 -0.50 2.73
C ALA A 16 12.42 0.42 2.71
N VAL A 17 13.29 0.31 3.72
CA VAL A 17 14.55 1.07 3.78
C VAL A 17 15.49 0.66 2.65
N ALA A 18 15.66 -0.65 2.39
CA ALA A 18 16.52 -1.13 1.33
C ALA A 18 16.03 -0.70 -0.05
N LEU A 19 14.73 -0.81 -0.32
CA LEU A 19 14.12 -0.42 -1.58
C LEU A 19 14.23 1.09 -1.82
N ALA A 20 13.98 1.92 -0.80
CA ALA A 20 14.19 3.36 -0.88
C ALA A 20 15.65 3.74 -1.21
N ASN A 21 16.61 3.07 -0.57
CA ASN A 21 18.03 3.29 -0.83
C ASN A 21 18.44 2.89 -2.26
N THR A 22 17.93 1.78 -2.78
CA THR A 22 18.21 1.37 -4.17
C THR A 22 17.62 2.34 -5.19
N ALA A 23 16.41 2.86 -4.96
CA ALA A 23 15.80 3.86 -5.82
C ALA A 23 16.61 5.16 -5.84
N GLN A 24 17.12 5.59 -4.67
CA GLN A 24 17.99 6.76 -4.58
C GLN A 24 19.35 6.55 -5.26
N ALA A 25 19.86 5.31 -5.27
CA ALA A 25 21.13 4.95 -5.90
C ALA A 25 21.01 4.62 -7.40
N GLU A 26 19.78 4.63 -7.96
CA GLU A 26 19.49 4.19 -9.34
C GLU A 26 19.99 2.75 -9.61
N ASP A 27 19.99 1.88 -8.58
CA ASP A 27 20.42 0.48 -8.69
C ASP A 27 19.21 -0.43 -9.00
N ASP A 28 18.76 -0.36 -10.26
CA ASP A 28 17.60 -1.11 -10.74
C ASP A 28 17.74 -2.63 -10.56
N ALA A 29 18.97 -3.16 -10.67
CA ALA A 29 19.23 -4.58 -10.53
C ALA A 29 19.02 -5.05 -9.10
N LEU A 30 19.55 -4.30 -8.12
CA LEU A 30 19.32 -4.60 -6.71
C LEU A 30 17.86 -4.33 -6.31
N HIS A 31 17.24 -3.27 -6.84
CA HIS A 31 15.83 -2.97 -6.62
C HIS A 31 14.94 -4.14 -7.04
N ALA A 32 15.11 -4.64 -8.28
CA ALA A 32 14.35 -5.78 -8.79
C ALA A 32 14.58 -7.04 -7.94
N ALA A 33 15.81 -7.29 -7.49
CA ALA A 33 16.11 -8.42 -6.62
C ALA A 33 15.40 -8.30 -5.25
N LEU A 34 15.34 -7.12 -4.67
CA LEU A 34 14.62 -6.86 -3.41
C LEU A 34 13.11 -7.02 -3.57
N CYS A 35 12.52 -6.56 -4.68
CA CYS A 35 11.09 -6.79 -4.96
C CYS A 35 10.76 -8.29 -5.05
N LEU A 36 11.62 -9.09 -5.68
CA LEU A 36 11.46 -10.55 -5.70
C LEU A 36 11.58 -11.18 -4.30
N GLN A 37 12.48 -10.68 -3.46
CA GLN A 37 12.61 -11.15 -2.08
C GLN A 37 11.40 -10.78 -1.21
N LEU A 38 10.88 -9.55 -1.35
CA LEU A 38 9.64 -9.12 -0.69
C LEU A 38 8.47 -10.00 -1.11
N ARG A 39 8.38 -10.31 -2.41
CA ARG A 39 7.36 -11.23 -2.93
C ARG A 39 7.48 -12.64 -2.34
N ALA A 40 8.69 -13.20 -2.32
CA ALA A 40 8.93 -14.52 -1.73
C ALA A 40 8.57 -14.54 -0.24
N TYR A 41 8.91 -13.49 0.50
CA TYR A 41 8.54 -13.34 1.91
C TYR A 41 7.02 -13.26 2.10
N TYR A 42 6.31 -12.49 1.27
CA TYR A 42 4.85 -12.47 1.26
C TYR A 42 4.25 -13.85 1.03
N ASP A 43 4.71 -14.58 0.01
CA ASP A 43 4.20 -15.91 -0.32
C ASP A 43 4.48 -16.92 0.83
N GLU A 44 5.65 -16.81 1.48
CA GLU A 44 5.98 -17.60 2.68
C GLU A 44 5.01 -17.30 3.85
N GLN A 45 4.83 -16.04 4.23
CA GLN A 45 3.92 -15.69 5.33
C GLN A 45 2.47 -16.08 5.03
N ALA A 46 2.03 -15.95 3.77
CA ALA A 46 0.72 -16.41 3.34
C ALA A 46 0.57 -17.93 3.49
N SER A 47 1.59 -18.71 3.11
CA SER A 47 1.59 -20.18 3.25
C SER A 47 1.54 -20.64 4.71
N LEU A 48 2.08 -19.83 5.63
CA LEU A 48 2.03 -20.06 7.07
C LEU A 48 0.72 -19.60 7.72
N GLY A 49 -0.22 -19.04 6.95
CA GLY A 49 -1.46 -18.47 7.48
C GLY A 49 -1.24 -17.18 8.28
N ARG A 50 -0.14 -16.48 8.04
CA ARG A 50 0.28 -15.26 8.73
C ARG A 50 0.11 -14.00 7.89
N SER A 51 -0.75 -14.03 6.88
CA SER A 51 -1.06 -12.87 6.05
C SER A 51 -1.46 -11.67 6.91
N HIS A 52 -0.88 -10.51 6.63
CA HIS A 52 -1.14 -9.29 7.39
C HIS A 52 -1.32 -8.11 6.42
N PRO A 53 -2.31 -7.21 6.64
CA PRO A 53 -2.59 -6.08 5.75
C PRO A 53 -1.36 -5.20 5.50
N PHE A 54 -0.55 -4.94 6.53
CA PHE A 54 0.72 -4.20 6.42
C PHE A 54 1.71 -4.81 5.41
N LEU A 55 1.88 -6.14 5.39
CA LEU A 55 2.78 -6.81 4.45
C LEU A 55 2.20 -6.82 3.03
N THR A 56 0.89 -7.03 2.91
CA THR A 56 0.20 -7.00 1.62
C THR A 56 0.26 -5.62 0.98
N GLU A 57 0.10 -4.56 1.78
CA GLU A 57 0.27 -3.17 1.36
C GLU A 57 1.70 -2.89 0.88
N ALA A 58 2.71 -3.29 1.65
CA ALA A 58 4.11 -3.11 1.24
C ALA A 58 4.42 -3.84 -0.08
N LEU A 59 3.88 -5.05 -0.29
CA LEU A 59 4.02 -5.73 -1.58
C LEU A 59 3.32 -4.96 -2.72
N ALA A 60 2.16 -4.36 -2.46
CA ALA A 60 1.44 -3.55 -3.44
C ALA A 60 2.22 -2.29 -3.83
N ASP A 61 2.82 -1.59 -2.85
CA ASP A 61 3.64 -0.39 -3.06
C ASP A 61 4.83 -0.64 -4.00
N HIS A 62 5.35 -1.87 -4.02
CA HIS A 62 6.51 -2.28 -4.82
C HIS A 62 6.13 -3.19 -6.00
N THR A 63 4.88 -3.17 -6.44
CA THR A 63 4.40 -3.89 -7.63
C THR A 63 4.20 -2.91 -8.79
N ASP A 64 5.02 -3.01 -9.84
CA ASP A 64 5.00 -2.08 -10.99
C ASP A 64 3.74 -2.19 -11.87
N ASP A 65 3.09 -3.35 -11.88
CA ASP A 65 1.88 -3.57 -12.67
C ASP A 65 0.67 -3.00 -11.92
N PRO A 66 0.04 -1.90 -12.41
CA PRO A 66 -0.99 -1.19 -11.66
C PRO A 66 -2.23 -2.05 -11.41
N ALA A 67 -2.56 -2.98 -12.31
CA ALA A 67 -3.68 -3.89 -12.12
C ALA A 67 -3.38 -4.91 -11.00
N LYS A 68 -2.15 -5.43 -10.93
CA LYS A 68 -1.74 -6.32 -9.83
C LYS A 68 -1.63 -5.59 -8.50
N ALA A 69 -1.08 -4.38 -8.48
CA ALA A 69 -0.99 -3.54 -7.30
C ALA A 69 -2.39 -3.22 -6.75
N ALA A 70 -3.34 -2.84 -7.62
CA ALA A 70 -4.74 -2.62 -7.23
C ALA A 70 -5.35 -3.86 -6.54
N ARG A 71 -5.16 -5.06 -7.09
CA ARG A 71 -5.64 -6.31 -6.46
C ARG A 71 -5.02 -6.57 -5.09
N LEU A 72 -3.75 -6.19 -4.90
CA LEU A 72 -3.08 -6.33 -3.60
C LEU A 72 -3.62 -5.32 -2.59
N TYR A 73 -3.86 -4.07 -2.96
CA TYR A 73 -4.49 -3.10 -2.05
C TYR A 73 -5.93 -3.50 -1.68
N GLU A 74 -6.72 -4.01 -2.63
CA GLU A 74 -8.05 -4.58 -2.35
C GLU A 74 -7.95 -5.71 -1.32
N LEU A 75 -6.98 -6.61 -1.48
CA LEU A 75 -6.72 -7.69 -0.53
C LEU A 75 -6.27 -7.15 0.84
N ALA A 76 -5.41 -6.14 0.87
CA ALA A 76 -4.97 -5.51 2.11
C ALA A 76 -6.14 -4.84 2.86
N LEU A 77 -7.08 -4.23 2.14
CA LEU A 77 -8.30 -3.66 2.70
C LEU A 77 -9.24 -4.73 3.27
N ASP A 78 -9.36 -5.88 2.60
CA ASP A 78 -10.14 -7.01 3.12
C ASP A 78 -9.51 -7.58 4.39
N GLN A 79 -8.19 -7.80 4.39
CA GLN A 79 -7.44 -8.26 5.56
C GLN A 79 -7.54 -7.28 6.74
N ALA A 80 -7.53 -5.97 6.47
CA ALA A 80 -7.65 -4.93 7.50
C ALA A 80 -8.96 -5.02 8.30
N ARG A 81 -10.03 -5.62 7.75
CA ARG A 81 -11.30 -5.83 8.47
C ARG A 81 -11.14 -6.72 9.70
N ALA A 82 -10.16 -7.62 9.68
CA ALA A 82 -9.85 -8.52 10.78
C ALA A 82 -8.81 -7.96 11.77
N VAL A 83 -8.22 -6.78 11.49
CA VAL A 83 -7.16 -6.17 12.29
C VAL A 83 -7.65 -4.86 12.92
N PRO A 84 -7.97 -4.85 14.24
CA PRO A 84 -8.42 -3.66 14.92
C PRO A 84 -7.42 -2.51 14.80
N ASP A 85 -7.92 -1.29 14.59
CA ASP A 85 -7.13 -0.07 14.43
C ASP A 85 -6.08 -0.11 13.30
N GLU A 86 -6.19 -1.01 12.32
CA GLU A 86 -5.35 -0.95 11.12
C GLU A 86 -5.62 0.38 10.36
N PRO A 87 -4.58 1.13 9.94
CA PRO A 87 -4.75 2.26 9.04
C PRO A 87 -5.20 1.75 7.66
N THR A 88 -6.37 2.23 7.23
CA THR A 88 -6.94 1.90 5.92
C THR A 88 -6.79 3.04 4.92
N HIS A 89 -6.51 4.28 5.36
CA HIS A 89 -6.39 5.44 4.47
C HIS A 89 -5.28 5.27 3.44
N THR A 90 -4.11 4.79 3.86
CA THR A 90 -2.96 4.56 2.99
C THR A 90 -3.32 3.58 1.87
N LYS A 91 -3.97 2.46 2.20
CA LYS A 91 -4.42 1.43 1.25
C LYS A 91 -5.50 1.96 0.30
N MET A 92 -6.48 2.72 0.81
CA MET A 92 -7.57 3.28 -0.01
C MET A 92 -7.03 4.30 -1.01
N ILE A 93 -6.18 5.22 -0.57
CA ILE A 93 -5.65 6.28 -1.43
C ILE A 93 -4.69 5.68 -2.47
N SER A 94 -3.80 4.75 -2.06
CA SER A 94 -2.91 4.06 -3.01
C SER A 94 -3.68 3.19 -4.01
N LEU A 95 -4.74 2.48 -3.59
CA LEU A 95 -5.63 1.77 -4.51
C LEU A 95 -6.22 2.74 -5.54
N ALA A 96 -6.72 3.89 -5.09
CA ALA A 96 -7.28 4.88 -5.99
C ALA A 96 -6.26 5.38 -7.01
N GLU A 97 -5.01 5.67 -6.62
CA GLU A 97 -3.97 6.04 -7.58
C GLU A 97 -3.75 4.97 -8.65
N ARG A 98 -3.72 3.67 -8.27
CA ARG A 98 -3.62 2.58 -9.25
C ARG A 98 -4.85 2.51 -10.17
N LEU A 99 -6.04 2.76 -9.65
CA LEU A 99 -7.26 2.85 -10.47
C LEU A 99 -7.20 4.04 -11.44
N LEU A 100 -6.65 5.18 -11.03
CA LEU A 100 -6.43 6.35 -11.90
C LEU A 100 -5.44 6.02 -13.03
N GLU A 101 -4.34 5.34 -12.73
CA GLU A 101 -3.36 4.87 -13.73
C GLU A 101 -3.99 3.93 -14.76
N LEU A 102 -5.02 3.17 -14.35
CA LEU A 102 -5.80 2.29 -15.22
C LEU A 102 -6.95 3.01 -15.96
N GLY A 103 -7.11 4.33 -15.77
CA GLY A 103 -8.20 5.12 -16.35
C GLY A 103 -9.57 4.85 -15.71
N GLN A 104 -9.62 4.25 -14.52
CA GLN A 104 -10.83 3.86 -13.81
C GLN A 104 -11.28 4.93 -12.81
N SER A 105 -11.37 6.18 -13.27
CA SER A 105 -11.65 7.36 -12.43
C SER A 105 -12.93 7.25 -11.59
N GLU A 106 -14.01 6.72 -12.17
CA GLU A 106 -15.29 6.51 -11.45
C GLU A 106 -15.15 5.53 -10.26
N GLN A 107 -14.25 4.55 -10.38
CA GLN A 107 -13.97 3.62 -9.28
C GLN A 107 -12.99 4.22 -8.26
N ALA A 108 -12.09 5.11 -8.68
CA ALA A 108 -11.08 5.72 -7.82
C ALA A 108 -11.67 6.75 -6.85
N GLU A 109 -12.63 7.57 -7.30
CA GLU A 109 -13.23 8.67 -6.52
C GLU A 109 -13.75 8.26 -5.12
N PRO A 110 -14.54 7.19 -4.94
CA PRO A 110 -15.01 6.79 -3.61
C PRO A 110 -13.85 6.40 -2.69
N PHE A 111 -12.82 5.72 -3.20
CA PHE A 111 -11.65 5.35 -2.39
C PHE A 111 -10.83 6.56 -1.95
N LEU A 112 -10.69 7.58 -2.79
CA LEU A 112 -10.07 8.85 -2.39
C LEU A 112 -10.91 9.54 -1.30
N THR A 113 -12.22 9.64 -1.49
CA THR A 113 -13.12 10.31 -0.54
C THR A 113 -13.10 9.63 0.84
N ASP A 114 -13.26 8.31 0.87
CA ASP A 114 -13.25 7.53 2.11
C ASP A 114 -11.84 7.50 2.73
N GLY A 115 -10.80 7.32 1.90
CA GLY A 115 -9.39 7.39 2.30
C GLY A 115 -9.02 8.71 2.96
N ARG A 116 -9.49 9.83 2.41
CA ARG A 116 -9.32 11.16 2.98
C ARG A 116 -10.02 11.30 4.33
N ALA A 117 -11.28 10.90 4.43
CA ALA A 117 -12.03 10.98 5.68
C ALA A 117 -11.34 10.19 6.79
N GLU A 118 -10.79 9.03 6.45
CA GLU A 118 -9.97 8.22 7.33
C GLU A 118 -8.67 8.92 7.75
N ALA A 119 -7.93 9.48 6.80
CA ALA A 119 -6.69 10.22 7.07
C ALA A 119 -6.95 11.42 8.01
N VAL A 120 -8.05 12.16 7.81
CA VAL A 120 -8.48 13.25 8.72
C VAL A 120 -8.72 12.71 10.13
N ARG A 121 -9.48 11.61 10.26
CA ARG A 121 -9.78 10.98 11.56
C ARG A 121 -8.51 10.53 12.28
N ARG A 122 -7.45 10.17 11.55
CA ARG A 122 -6.16 9.74 12.09
C ARG A 122 -5.14 10.88 12.24
N HIS A 123 -5.52 12.11 11.91
CA HIS A 123 -4.64 13.28 11.91
C HIS A 123 -3.41 13.15 10.99
N ASP A 124 -3.56 12.45 9.87
CA ASP A 124 -2.51 12.22 8.88
C ASP A 124 -2.58 13.25 7.75
N ALA A 125 -2.02 14.44 8.00
CA ALA A 125 -2.10 15.57 7.07
C ALA A 125 -1.42 15.32 5.71
N ILE A 126 -0.44 14.41 5.65
CA ILE A 126 0.23 14.04 4.40
C ILE A 126 -0.79 13.36 3.49
N TRP A 127 -1.43 12.30 3.98
CA TRP A 127 -2.40 11.55 3.18
C TRP A 127 -3.69 12.31 2.88
N VAL A 128 -4.07 13.27 3.74
CA VAL A 128 -5.13 14.23 3.38
C VAL A 128 -4.74 15.04 2.14
N GLY A 129 -3.51 15.55 2.09
CA GLY A 129 -3.00 16.32 0.96
C GLY A 129 -2.87 15.51 -0.33
N GLU A 130 -2.40 14.26 -0.23
CA GLU A 130 -2.33 13.34 -1.37
C GLU A 130 -3.73 13.10 -1.96
N SER A 131 -4.70 12.78 -1.10
CA SER A 131 -6.07 12.57 -1.57
C SER A 131 -6.72 13.83 -2.14
N ASP A 132 -6.49 15.00 -1.54
CA ASP A 132 -7.01 16.28 -2.07
C ASP A 132 -6.44 16.58 -3.46
N SER A 133 -5.15 16.34 -3.66
CA SER A 133 -4.48 16.51 -4.95
C SER A 133 -5.01 15.54 -6.01
N ALA A 134 -5.31 14.30 -5.63
CA ALA A 134 -5.91 13.30 -6.50
C ALA A 134 -7.36 13.64 -6.90
N LEU A 135 -8.18 14.06 -5.94
CA LEU A 135 -9.58 14.47 -6.20
C LEU A 135 -9.63 15.70 -7.13
N GLN A 136 -8.70 16.65 -6.98
CA GLN A 136 -8.64 17.80 -7.86
C GLN A 136 -8.37 17.40 -9.33
N ARG A 137 -7.51 16.40 -9.56
CA ARG A 137 -7.24 15.84 -10.90
C ARG A 137 -8.47 15.23 -11.57
N LEU A 138 -9.46 14.76 -10.80
CA LEU A 138 -10.70 14.19 -11.33
C LEU A 138 -11.72 15.22 -11.81
N THR A 139 -11.63 16.45 -11.30
CA THR A 139 -12.59 17.53 -11.58
C THR A 139 -12.20 18.43 -12.76
N THR A 140 -11.00 18.22 -13.33
CA THR A 140 -10.41 19.04 -14.40
C THR A 140 -10.41 18.30 -15.73
#